data_AF-A0A059KJV8-F1
#
_entry.id   AF-A0A059KJV8-F1
#
_cell.length_a   1.000
_cell.length_b   1.000
_cell.length_c   1.000
_cell.angle_alpha   90.00
_cell.angle_beta   90.00
_cell.angle_gamma   90.00
#
_symmetry.space_group_name_H-M   'P 1'
#
loop_
_entity.id
_entity.type
_entity.pdbx_description
1 polymer ?
#
loop_
_entity_poly.entity_id
_entity_poly.type
_entity_poly.pdbx_seq_one_letter_code
_entity_poly.pdbx_strand_id
1 'polypeptide(L)'
;MSQPLSLPPLSEIAALADTAGTVREAAALLRQRLAPLRVVVVDAFDMRAETPAARGSRRLLWFGASDGHCWQVTQDMAQAAGLFLADAPGAAA
;
A
#
# COMPACT_ATOMS: atom_id res chain seq x y z
N MET A 1 27.36 8.06 -3.77
CA MET A 1 26.14 8.79 -3.37
C MET A 1 24.97 7.87 -3.64
N SER A 2 24.48 7.16 -2.63
CA SER A 2 23.28 6.33 -2.78
C SER A 2 22.11 7.29 -2.97
N GLN A 3 21.53 7.34 -4.16
CA GLN A 3 20.32 8.11 -4.38
C GLN A 3 19.26 7.61 -3.40
N PRO A 4 18.53 8.50 -2.69
CA PRO A 4 17.36 8.05 -1.94
C PRO A 4 16.43 7.37 -2.94
N LEU A 5 15.92 6.19 -2.60
CA LEU A 5 14.87 5.53 -3.36
C LEU A 5 13.66 6.49 -3.37
N SER A 6 13.55 7.32 -4.40
CA SER A 6 12.35 8.13 -4.60
C SER A 6 11.22 7.18 -4.94
N LEU A 7 10.36 6.94 -3.95
CA LEU A 7 9.10 6.26 -4.16
C LEU A 7 8.25 7.12 -5.11
N PRO A 8 7.52 6.50 -6.06
CA PRO A 8 6.54 7.24 -6.85
C PRO A 8 5.48 7.86 -5.93
N PRO A 9 4.85 8.96 -6.35
CA PRO A 9 3.81 9.60 -5.56
C PRO A 9 2.66 8.63 -5.28
N LEU A 10 2.07 8.74 -4.09
CA LEU A 10 0.97 7.87 -3.65
C LEU A 10 -0.21 7.79 -4.63
N SER A 11 -0.49 8.87 -5.35
CA SER A 11 -1.52 8.90 -6.39
C SER A 11 -1.20 7.98 -7.57
N GLU A 12 0.06 7.90 -7.99
CA GLU A 12 0.51 6.97 -9.04
C GLU A 12 0.45 5.52 -8.56
N ILE A 13 0.85 5.28 -7.30
CA ILE A 13 0.75 3.96 -6.67
C ILE A 13 -0.72 3.49 -6.61
N ALA A 14 -1.62 4.37 -6.19
CA ALA A 14 -3.05 4.07 -6.14
C ALA A 14 -3.63 3.82 -7.54
N ALA A 15 -3.27 4.65 -8.52
CA ALA A 15 -3.70 4.47 -9.91
C ALA A 15 -3.22 3.13 -10.48
N LEU A 16 -1.97 2.73 -10.22
CA LEU A 16 -1.44 1.43 -10.63
C LEU A 16 -2.22 0.29 -9.96
N ALA A 17 -2.50 0.38 -8.66
CA ALA A 17 -3.26 -0.63 -7.93
C ALA A 17 -4.69 -0.78 -8.48
N ASP A 18 -5.31 0.31 -8.92
CA ASP A 18 -6.66 0.33 -9.51
C ASP A 18 -6.73 -0.32 -10.90
N THR A 19 -5.61 -0.42 -11.63
CA THR A 19 -5.59 -1.13 -12.93
C THR A 19 -5.79 -2.64 -12.80
N ALA A 20 -5.55 -3.20 -11.61
CA ALA A 20 -5.70 -4.62 -11.36
C ALA A 20 -7.17 -5.02 -11.17
N GLY A 21 -7.51 -6.22 -11.64
CA GLY A 21 -8.84 -6.81 -11.40
C GLY A 21 -9.02 -7.12 -9.92
N THR A 22 -8.02 -7.74 -9.29
CA THR A 22 -8.09 -8.17 -7.88
C THR A 22 -7.06 -7.48 -6.98
N VAL A 23 -7.30 -7.48 -5.65
CA VAL A 23 -6.33 -6.98 -4.67
C VAL A 23 -5.01 -7.77 -4.70
N ARG A 24 -5.06 -9.06 -5.03
CA ARG A 24 -3.87 -9.92 -5.13
C ARG A 24 -3.03 -9.57 -6.35
N GLU A 25 -3.67 -9.29 -7.47
CA GLU A 25 -3.01 -8.78 -8.68
C GLU A 25 -2.40 -7.40 -8.43
N ALA A 26 -3.15 -6.49 -7.78
CA ALA A 26 -2.62 -5.19 -7.39
C ALA A 26 -1.36 -5.33 -6.53
N ALA A 27 -1.39 -6.23 -5.53
CA ALA A 27 -0.23 -6.51 -4.70
C ALA A 27 0.97 -7.01 -5.53
N ALA A 28 0.74 -7.90 -6.50
CA ALA A 28 1.78 -8.41 -7.37
C ALA A 28 2.42 -7.30 -8.24
N LEU A 29 1.61 -6.44 -8.85
CA LEU A 29 2.07 -5.29 -9.64
C LEU A 29 2.91 -4.33 -8.78
N LEU A 30 2.41 -4.00 -7.59
CA LEU A 30 3.09 -3.10 -6.66
C LEU A 30 4.43 -3.67 -6.18
N ARG A 31 4.51 -4.98 -5.90
CA ARG A 31 5.79 -5.63 -5.53
C ARG A 31 6.83 -5.53 -6.63
N GLN A 32 6.41 -5.62 -7.89
CA GLN A 32 7.32 -5.48 -9.03
C GLN A 32 7.81 -4.03 -9.18
N ARG A 33 6.94 -3.05 -8.90
CA ARG A 33 7.23 -1.62 -9.13
C ARG A 33 7.95 -0.93 -7.97
N LEU A 34 7.72 -1.37 -6.73
CA LEU A 34 8.10 -0.67 -5.50
C LEU A 34 9.23 -1.35 -4.71
N ALA A 35 10.01 -2.23 -5.32
CA ALA A 35 11.16 -2.84 -4.64
C ALA A 35 12.08 -1.75 -4.04
N PRO A 36 12.44 -1.82 -2.74
CA PRO A 36 12.36 -2.98 -1.85
C PRO A 36 11.15 -3.04 -0.89
N LEU A 37 10.11 -2.20 -1.04
CA LEU A 37 8.97 -2.18 -0.11
C LEU A 37 8.25 -3.53 -0.03
N ARG A 38 7.97 -3.99 1.19
CA ARG A 38 7.07 -5.13 1.41
C ARG A 38 5.63 -4.71 1.14
N VAL A 39 4.94 -5.44 0.25
CA VAL A 39 3.52 -5.20 -0.03
C VAL A 39 2.70 -6.33 0.58
N VAL A 40 1.72 -6.00 1.41
CA VAL A 40 0.91 -6.96 2.17
C VAL A 40 -0.57 -6.68 1.93
N VAL A 41 -1.32 -7.71 1.54
CA VAL A 41 -2.78 -7.62 1.42
C VAL A 41 -3.39 -7.77 2.80
N VAL A 42 -4.27 -6.84 3.17
CA VAL A 42 -5.01 -6.85 4.43
C VAL A 42 -6.51 -6.77 4.14
N ASP A 43 -7.34 -7.12 5.12
CA ASP A 43 -8.77 -6.91 5.03
C ASP A 43 -9.12 -5.46 5.40
N ALA A 44 -10.05 -4.85 4.69
CA ALA A 44 -10.47 -3.48 4.96
C ALA A 44 -11.14 -3.34 6.34
N PHE A 45 -11.78 -4.41 6.84
CA PHE A 45 -12.36 -4.44 8.17
C PHE A 45 -11.30 -4.36 9.26
N ASP A 46 -10.16 -5.05 9.10
CA ASP A 46 -9.06 -4.98 10.06
C ASP A 46 -8.49 -3.56 10.15
N MET A 47 -8.47 -2.84 9.03
CA MET A 47 -7.95 -1.48 8.92
C MET A 47 -9.00 -0.39 9.19
N ARG A 48 -10.23 -0.72 9.61
CA ARG A 48 -11.35 0.23 9.74
C ARG A 48 -11.10 1.40 10.69
N ALA A 49 -10.20 1.23 11.66
CA ALA A 49 -9.81 2.25 12.62
C ALA A 49 -8.60 3.08 12.15
N GLU A 50 -7.99 2.72 11.02
CA GLU A 50 -6.79 3.32 10.47
C GLU A 50 -7.11 4.32 9.37
N THR A 51 -6.29 5.37 9.23
CA THR A 51 -6.44 6.34 8.13
C THR A 51 -5.63 5.90 6.91
N PRO A 52 -6.24 5.66 5.74
CA PRO A 52 -5.50 5.36 4.52
C PRO A 52 -4.58 6.52 4.13
N ALA A 53 -3.35 6.20 3.75
CA ALA A 53 -2.42 7.16 3.17
C ALA A 53 -2.87 7.56 1.75
N ALA A 54 -3.51 6.64 1.01
CA ALA A 54 -4.15 6.93 -0.25
C ALA A 54 -5.43 6.12 -0.44
N ARG A 55 -6.36 6.70 -1.21
CA ARG A 55 -7.62 6.08 -1.61
C ARG A 55 -7.72 6.11 -3.12
N GLY A 56 -7.69 4.93 -3.73
CA GLY A 56 -8.07 4.73 -5.12
C GLY A 56 -9.58 4.53 -5.26
N SER A 57 -9.99 4.30 -6.50
CA SER A 57 -11.35 3.92 -6.86
C SER A 57 -11.69 2.49 -6.43
N ARG A 58 -10.70 1.58 -6.45
CA ARG A 58 -10.88 0.17 -6.11
C ARG A 58 -10.08 -0.24 -4.88
N ARG A 59 -8.98 0.45 -4.56
CA ARG A 59 -8.06 0.04 -3.50
C ARG A 59 -7.83 1.13 -2.45
N LEU A 60 -7.62 0.69 -1.22
CA LEU A 60 -7.16 1.53 -0.12
C LEU A 60 -5.70 1.17 0.19
N LEU A 61 -4.89 2.17 0.51
CA LEU A 61 -3.46 2.01 0.73
C LEU A 61 -3.03 2.67 2.03
N TRP A 62 -2.17 1.99 2.80
CA TRP A 62 -1.56 2.50 4.02
C TRP A 62 -0.07 2.22 4.02
N PHE A 63 0.74 3.11 4.60
CA PHE A 63 2.13 2.77 4.87
C PHE A 63 2.23 1.90 6.13
N GLY A 64 3.09 0.90 6.06
CA GLY A 64 3.48 0.08 7.20
C GLY A 64 4.89 0.43 7.64
N ALA A 65 5.05 0.87 8.88
CA ALA A 65 6.34 0.86 9.56
C ALA A 65 6.56 -0.52 10.20
N SER A 66 7.82 -0.95 10.28
CA SER A 66 8.20 -2.16 11.00
C SER A 66 9.57 -1.99 11.63
N ASP A 67 9.69 -2.49 12.86
CA ASP A 67 10.95 -2.63 13.60
C ASP A 67 11.53 -4.06 13.51
N GLY A 68 10.93 -4.91 12.67
CA GLY A 68 11.27 -6.32 12.51
C GLY A 68 10.45 -7.30 13.35
N HIS A 69 9.76 -6.84 14.40
CA HIS A 69 8.90 -7.68 15.25
C HIS A 69 7.42 -7.36 15.07
N CYS A 70 7.09 -6.07 14.97
CA CYS A 70 5.73 -5.61 14.79
C CYS A 70 5.57 -4.82 13.49
N TRP A 71 4.32 -4.74 13.04
CA TRP A 71 3.90 -3.89 11.95
C TRP A 71 2.89 -2.88 12.49
N GLN A 72 3.04 -1.62 12.10
CA GLN A 72 2.13 -0.56 12.47
C GLN A 72 1.84 0.33 11.26
N VAL A 73 0.61 0.84 11.18
CA VAL A 73 0.27 1.87 10.19
C VAL A 73 0.95 3.19 10.55
N THR A 74 1.52 3.85 9.55
CA THR A 74 2.13 5.17 9.70
C THR A 74 1.65 6.11 8.59
N GLN A 75 1.68 7.42 8.87
CA GLN A 75 1.53 8.47 7.86
C GLN A 75 2.90 9.02 7.41
N ASP A 76 3.97 8.67 8.12
CA ASP A 76 5.33 9.09 7.80
C ASP A 76 5.94 8.15 6.75
N MET A 77 6.01 8.65 5.51
CA MET A 77 6.61 7.94 4.40
C MET A 77 8.09 7.61 4.65
N ALA A 78 8.83 8.42 5.43
CA ALA A 78 10.23 8.15 5.74
C ALA A 78 10.41 6.91 6.64
N GLN A 79 9.37 6.53 7.38
CA GLN A 79 9.35 5.33 8.23
C GLN A 79 8.69 4.12 7.55
N ALA A 80 8.23 4.28 6.30
CA ALA A 80 7.55 3.21 5.58
C ALA A 80 8.52 2.09 5.21
N ALA A 81 8.37 0.93 5.86
CA ALA A 81 9.03 -0.32 5.53
C ALA A 81 8.19 -1.19 4.56
N GLY A 82 6.90 -0.85 4.41
CA GLY A 82 5.99 -1.55 3.53
C GLY A 82 4.71 -0.78 3.22
N LEU A 83 3.84 -1.44 2.46
CA LEU A 83 2.57 -0.93 1.98
C LEU A 83 1.49 -1.99 2.23
N PHE A 84 0.47 -1.61 2.99
CA PHE A 84 -0.74 -2.40 3.11
C PHE A 84 -1.73 -1.99 2.03
N LEU A 85 -2.38 -2.96 1.42
CA LEU A 85 -3.51 -2.70 0.53
C LEU A 85 -4.72 -3.56 0.86
N ALA A 86 -5.89 -2.98 0.69
CA ALA A 86 -7.17 -3.66 0.80
C ALA A 86 -8.10 -3.21 -0.34
N ASP A 87 -9.18 -3.95 -0.52
CA ASP A 87 -10.28 -3.49 -1.36
C ASP A 87 -10.99 -2.31 -0.72
N ALA A 88 -11.33 -1.32 -1.55
CA ALA A 88 -12.20 -0.25 -1.12
C ALA A 88 -13.60 -0.84 -0.87
N PRO A 89 -14.29 -0.43 0.20
CA PRO A 89 -15.66 -0.87 0.44
C PRO A 89 -16.53 -0.49 -0.76
N GLY A 90 -17.14 -1.50 -1.40
CA GLY A 90 -17.94 -1.33 -2.62
C GLY A 90 -17.19 -1.49 -3.95
N ALA A 91 -15.89 -1.77 -3.94
CA ALA A 91 -15.19 -2.23 -5.14
C ALA A 91 -15.71 -3.62 -5.51
N ALA A 92 -16.48 -3.72 -6.61
CA ALA A 92 -16.89 -5.02 -7.15
C ALA A 92 -15.62 -5.84 -7.49
N ALA A 93 -15.54 -7.05 -6.92
CA ALA A 93 -14.46 -8.01 -7.16
C ALA A 93 -14.47 -8.53 -8.61
#